data_AF-A0A519E6Y3-F1
#
_entry.id   AF-A0A519E6Y3-F1
#
_cell.length_a   1.000
_cell.length_b   1.000
_cell.length_c   1.000
_cell.angle_alpha   90.00
_cell.angle_beta   90.00
_cell.angle_gamma   90.00
#
_symmetry.space_group_name_H-M   'P 1'
#
loop_
_entity.id
_entity.type
_entity.pdbx_description
1 polymer ?
#
loop_
_entity_poly.entity_id
_entity_poly.type
_entity_poly.pdbx_seq_one_letter_code
_entity_poly.pdbx_strand_id
1 'polypeptide(L)'
;MPNLSVPAPLAQEWEQLLTRAREGSLPLPELMDRGNFFQGQNLGDAAAHLYETWLSHEGQPPAARLVALYNWGTVLGNIQQHERAEQVYRQALAISPTFAQARLNLGHQLEHLGRVDDALGAWREVYDGAGPMEALGADQTGLRTHAFNNAARLLELQRRYEASEALMVRSLTLNPDQTDVMQHYVHIRQKQCKWPVYEAFGEVTHNKLLIATSLLATLSATDDPALQMGAAQRFVHEKVTKQKDALWRHPVSVAAREQGGKIKIGYLSGDLCMHAVGLLTAELYELHDREKFEIHAFDWSREDGTSLRKRILMSMDKVWRLNAMDDATAAKLIAQAGIDVLVDLQGLTSGARPNILAHRPAPVQVSYLGLPATSLLPGVDWILADRFTMPPEYLPYCSEKPIFLPHCYQVSDRKREIGADPTRAQYDLPADAFVFCSFNNNHKMNAEMFGAWMRILHGVPNSVLWLLADNEWAKANLRREAQAAGIDASRLIFAPRVAPPDYLARFQLPDLVLDTFPYNAGTTASDCLWMGTPILTRSGRSYISRMCGSLLTAVGLPDLITFSVEEYVQRAIQIGLNPGRAKSYKRYLRDEGRNSALFDMPGIVRDIEREFEQLALAHRS
;
A
#
# COMPACT_ATOMS: atom_id res chain seq x y z
N MET A 1 -18.04 5.37 -41.16
CA MET A 1 -18.37 4.49 -40.03
C MET A 1 -17.16 3.59 -39.79
N PRO A 2 -16.56 3.57 -38.61
CA PRO A 2 -15.59 2.52 -38.30
C PRO A 2 -16.33 1.17 -38.37
N ASN A 3 -15.71 0.15 -38.96
CA ASN A 3 -16.28 -1.20 -39.04
C ASN A 3 -16.47 -1.74 -37.61
N LEU A 4 -17.65 -1.54 -37.03
CA LEU A 4 -18.06 -2.21 -35.81
C LEU A 4 -18.18 -3.70 -36.14
N SER A 5 -17.19 -4.48 -35.74
CA SER A 5 -17.14 -5.92 -36.02
C SER A 5 -18.10 -6.67 -35.10
N VAL A 6 -19.39 -6.68 -35.44
CA VAL A 6 -20.35 -7.61 -34.84
C VAL A 6 -20.12 -9.00 -35.47
N PRO A 7 -20.00 -10.08 -34.67
CA PRO A 7 -19.80 -11.43 -35.20
C PRO A 7 -20.89 -11.82 -36.20
N ALA A 8 -20.52 -12.57 -37.25
CA ALA A 8 -21.45 -12.99 -38.32
C ALA A 8 -22.77 -13.61 -37.82
N PRO A 9 -22.81 -14.44 -36.75
CA PRO A 9 -24.06 -14.97 -36.21
C PRO A 9 -25.04 -13.92 -35.68
N LEU A 10 -24.55 -12.73 -35.32
CA LEU A 10 -25.34 -11.63 -34.76
C LEU A 10 -25.57 -10.50 -35.76
N ALA A 11 -24.97 -10.54 -36.95
CA ALA A 11 -24.97 -9.44 -37.91
C ALA A 11 -26.38 -9.09 -38.41
N GLN A 12 -27.20 -10.10 -38.72
CA GLN A 12 -28.58 -9.88 -39.20
C GLN A 12 -29.46 -9.24 -38.12
N GLU A 13 -29.40 -9.75 -36.90
CA GLU A 13 -30.14 -9.20 -35.76
C GLU A 13 -29.69 -7.76 -35.46
N TRP A 14 -28.38 -7.52 -35.52
CA TRP A 14 -27.79 -6.20 -35.33
C TRP A 14 -28.32 -5.16 -36.33
N GLU A 15 -28.36 -5.49 -37.62
CA GLU A 15 -28.89 -4.59 -38.65
C GLU A 15 -30.39 -4.30 -38.47
N GLN A 16 -31.17 -5.32 -38.04
CA GLN A 16 -32.59 -5.15 -37.73
C GLN A 16 -32.80 -4.21 -36.54
N LEU A 17 -32.02 -4.37 -35.48
CA LEU A 17 -32.06 -3.49 -34.31
C LEU A 17 -31.72 -2.05 -34.67
N LEU A 18 -30.68 -1.82 -35.47
CA LEU A 18 -30.32 -0.47 -35.93
C LEU A 18 -31.41 0.16 -36.80
N THR A 19 -32.03 -0.62 -37.69
CA THR A 19 -33.13 -0.14 -38.53
C THR A 19 -34.30 0.29 -37.67
N ARG A 20 -34.74 -0.56 -36.74
CA ARG A 20 -35.84 -0.24 -35.81
C ARG A 20 -35.51 0.93 -34.88
N ALA A 21 -34.25 1.07 -34.46
CA ALA A 21 -33.80 2.21 -33.67
C ALA A 21 -33.90 3.53 -34.46
N ARG A 22 -33.50 3.54 -35.74
CA ARG A 22 -33.62 4.72 -36.63
C ARG A 22 -35.06 5.09 -36.93
N GLU A 23 -35.94 4.10 -37.06
CA GLU A 23 -37.37 4.28 -37.32
C GLU A 23 -38.18 4.63 -36.06
N GLY A 24 -37.56 4.61 -34.88
CA GLY A 24 -38.23 4.86 -33.61
C GLY A 24 -39.15 3.72 -33.14
N SER A 25 -39.07 2.54 -33.78
CA SER A 25 -39.93 1.37 -33.50
C SER A 25 -39.32 0.37 -32.51
N LEU A 26 -38.08 0.58 -32.07
CA LEU A 26 -37.42 -0.23 -31.02
C LEU A 26 -37.84 0.27 -29.62
N PRO A 27 -38.57 -0.52 -28.81
CA PRO A 27 -38.96 -0.12 -27.46
C PRO A 27 -37.78 -0.03 -26.49
N LEU A 28 -37.85 0.89 -25.52
CA LEU A 28 -36.80 1.07 -24.51
C LEU A 28 -36.45 -0.22 -23.73
N PRO A 29 -37.41 -1.05 -23.25
CA PRO A 29 -37.05 -2.30 -22.57
C PRO A 29 -36.19 -3.22 -23.44
N GLU A 30 -36.54 -3.36 -24.72
CA GLU A 30 -35.79 -4.19 -25.66
C GLU A 30 -34.40 -3.60 -25.95
N LEU A 31 -34.29 -2.27 -26.09
CA LEU A 31 -33.00 -1.59 -26.19
C LEU A 31 -32.09 -1.91 -24.99
N MET A 32 -32.64 -1.86 -23.78
CA MET A 32 -31.88 -2.15 -22.56
C MET A 32 -31.41 -3.61 -22.51
N ASP A 33 -32.33 -4.55 -22.79
CA ASP A 33 -32.02 -5.98 -22.80
C ASP A 33 -30.93 -6.30 -23.82
N ARG A 34 -31.03 -5.73 -25.04
CA ARG A 34 -30.03 -5.93 -26.09
C ARG A 34 -28.71 -5.23 -25.79
N GLY A 35 -28.74 -4.04 -25.21
CA GLY A 35 -27.53 -3.34 -24.74
C GLY A 35 -26.78 -4.15 -23.68
N ASN A 36 -27.50 -4.75 -22.72
CA ASN A 36 -26.93 -5.63 -21.71
C ASN A 36 -26.37 -6.92 -22.33
N PHE A 37 -27.10 -7.53 -23.26
CA PHE A 37 -26.63 -8.71 -23.98
C PHE A 37 -25.31 -8.45 -24.71
N PHE A 38 -25.22 -7.36 -25.49
CA PHE A 38 -23.99 -7.04 -26.22
C PHE A 38 -22.81 -6.77 -25.28
N GLN A 39 -23.02 -6.07 -24.16
CA GLN A 39 -21.98 -5.93 -23.14
C GLN A 39 -21.51 -7.29 -22.59
N GLY A 40 -22.44 -8.20 -22.29
CA GLY A 40 -22.11 -9.55 -21.81
C GLY A 40 -21.34 -10.41 -22.84
N GLN A 41 -21.39 -10.06 -24.12
CA GLN A 41 -20.62 -10.69 -25.20
C GLN A 41 -19.30 -9.95 -25.52
N ASN A 42 -18.87 -9.00 -24.68
CA ASN A 42 -17.73 -8.10 -24.93
C ASN A 42 -17.89 -7.25 -26.21
N LEU A 43 -19.12 -6.95 -26.60
CA LEU A 43 -19.47 -6.10 -27.76
C LEU A 43 -19.93 -4.72 -27.29
N GLY A 44 -19.16 -4.08 -26.41
CA GLY A 44 -19.50 -2.79 -25.80
C GLY A 44 -19.63 -1.66 -26.83
N ASP A 45 -18.79 -1.63 -27.87
CA ASP A 45 -18.91 -0.63 -28.94
C ASP A 45 -20.22 -0.78 -29.74
N ALA A 46 -20.68 -2.01 -29.96
CA ALA A 46 -21.97 -2.27 -30.60
C ALA A 46 -23.12 -1.81 -29.69
N ALA A 47 -23.08 -2.15 -28.41
CA ALA A 47 -24.05 -1.64 -27.43
C ALA A 47 -24.12 -0.11 -27.46
N ALA A 48 -22.97 0.57 -27.43
CA ALA A 48 -22.88 2.02 -27.46
C ALA A 48 -23.48 2.61 -28.75
N HIS A 49 -23.21 1.99 -29.90
CA HIS A 49 -23.76 2.46 -31.17
C HIS A 49 -25.28 2.26 -31.28
N LEU A 50 -25.83 1.22 -30.66
CA LEU A 50 -27.27 1.00 -30.64
C LEU A 50 -27.98 2.09 -29.85
N TYR A 51 -27.48 2.42 -28.66
CA TYR A 51 -28.01 3.51 -27.86
C TYR A 51 -27.90 4.86 -28.59
N GLU A 52 -26.75 5.14 -29.19
CA GLU A 52 -26.53 6.35 -30.00
C GLU A 52 -27.56 6.46 -31.14
N THR A 53 -27.77 5.37 -31.87
CA THR A 53 -28.73 5.30 -32.97
C THR A 53 -30.16 5.51 -32.47
N TRP A 54 -30.55 4.85 -31.38
CA TRP A 54 -31.87 5.00 -30.79
C TRP A 54 -32.13 6.42 -30.30
N LEU A 55 -31.12 7.07 -29.70
CA LEU A 55 -31.20 8.45 -29.21
C LEU A 55 -31.16 9.50 -30.34
N SER A 56 -30.79 9.14 -31.56
CA SER A 56 -30.82 10.05 -32.71
C SER A 56 -32.23 10.32 -33.23
N HIS A 57 -33.21 9.47 -32.87
CA HIS A 57 -34.61 9.66 -33.24
C HIS A 57 -35.28 10.71 -32.33
N GLU A 58 -35.75 11.82 -32.90
CA GLU A 58 -36.29 12.96 -32.15
C GLU A 58 -37.63 12.67 -31.44
N GLY A 59 -38.36 11.62 -31.85
CA GLY A 59 -39.68 11.27 -31.31
C GLY A 59 -39.70 10.56 -29.95
N GLN A 60 -38.54 10.34 -29.31
CA GLN A 60 -38.49 9.61 -28.04
C GLN A 60 -38.96 10.46 -26.85
N PRO A 61 -39.84 9.94 -25.96
CA PRO A 61 -40.28 10.69 -24.78
C PRO A 61 -39.11 11.08 -23.86
N PRO A 62 -39.13 12.28 -23.22
CA PRO A 62 -38.04 12.74 -22.35
C PRO A 62 -37.64 11.75 -21.24
N ALA A 63 -38.62 11.09 -20.62
CA ALA A 63 -38.36 10.08 -19.58
C ALA A 63 -37.64 8.84 -20.14
N ALA A 64 -38.03 8.37 -21.33
CA ALA A 64 -37.37 7.24 -21.99
C ALA A 64 -35.95 7.62 -22.44
N ARG A 65 -35.78 8.87 -22.94
CA ARG A 65 -34.49 9.44 -23.31
C ARG A 65 -33.54 9.52 -22.12
N LEU A 66 -34.02 9.95 -20.95
CA LEU A 66 -33.23 10.01 -19.72
C LEU A 66 -32.64 8.64 -19.35
N VAL A 67 -33.47 7.59 -19.36
CA VAL A 67 -33.05 6.21 -19.06
C VAL A 67 -32.05 5.69 -20.10
N ALA A 68 -32.31 5.93 -21.39
CA ALA A 68 -31.38 5.53 -22.46
C ALA A 68 -30.03 6.25 -22.37
N LEU A 69 -30.01 7.55 -22.07
CA LEU A 69 -28.77 8.32 -21.85
C LEU A 69 -27.97 7.77 -20.67
N TYR A 70 -28.63 7.45 -19.55
CA TYR A 70 -27.98 6.85 -18.39
C TYR A 70 -27.27 5.53 -18.72
N ASN A 71 -28.00 4.61 -19.37
CA ASN A 71 -27.45 3.31 -19.75
C ASN A 71 -26.36 3.45 -20.80
N TRP A 72 -26.52 4.37 -21.77
CA TRP A 72 -25.48 4.65 -22.75
C TRP A 72 -24.20 5.18 -22.11
N GLY A 73 -24.31 6.12 -21.18
CA GLY A 73 -23.17 6.64 -20.40
C GLY A 73 -22.46 5.53 -19.62
N THR A 74 -23.20 4.53 -19.12
CA THR A 74 -22.65 3.37 -18.41
C THR A 74 -21.85 2.48 -19.37
N VAL A 75 -22.42 2.18 -20.55
CA VAL A 75 -21.73 1.43 -21.60
C VAL A 75 -20.44 2.13 -22.04
N LEU A 76 -20.51 3.45 -22.29
CA LEU A 76 -19.36 4.25 -22.71
C LEU A 76 -18.25 4.26 -21.67
N GLY A 77 -18.60 4.35 -20.38
CA GLY A 77 -17.65 4.25 -19.27
C GLY A 77 -16.97 2.88 -19.22
N ASN A 78 -17.72 1.79 -19.42
CA ASN A 78 -17.18 0.42 -19.41
C ASN A 78 -16.17 0.17 -20.54
N ILE A 79 -16.38 0.80 -21.71
CA ILE A 79 -15.44 0.75 -22.84
C ILE A 79 -14.39 1.87 -22.81
N GLN A 80 -14.24 2.55 -21.66
CA GLN A 80 -13.24 3.60 -21.40
C GLN A 80 -13.32 4.82 -22.33
N GLN A 81 -14.49 5.08 -22.93
CA GLN A 81 -14.75 6.30 -23.70
C GLN A 81 -15.25 7.42 -22.77
N HIS A 82 -14.40 7.81 -21.83
CA HIS A 82 -14.75 8.68 -20.70
C HIS A 82 -15.25 10.07 -21.12
N GLU A 83 -14.67 10.68 -22.16
CA GLU A 83 -15.11 11.99 -22.68
C GLU A 83 -16.53 11.92 -23.25
N ARG A 84 -16.85 10.85 -23.99
CA ARG A 84 -18.21 10.65 -24.52
C ARG A 84 -19.19 10.35 -23.39
N ALA A 85 -18.79 9.52 -22.43
CA ALA A 85 -19.62 9.22 -21.26
C ALA A 85 -19.94 10.50 -20.46
N GLU A 86 -18.95 11.39 -20.25
CA GLU A 86 -19.16 12.69 -19.60
C GLU A 86 -20.25 13.50 -20.32
N GLN A 87 -20.13 13.67 -21.64
CA GLN A 87 -21.10 14.41 -22.45
C GLN A 87 -22.50 13.83 -22.35
N VAL A 88 -22.63 12.51 -22.39
CA VAL A 88 -23.90 11.80 -22.29
C VAL A 88 -24.54 11.99 -20.91
N TYR A 89 -23.77 11.91 -19.82
CA TYR A 89 -24.32 12.19 -18.49
C TYR A 89 -24.73 13.66 -18.32
N ARG A 90 -24.01 14.61 -18.94
CA ARG A 90 -24.45 16.02 -18.95
C ARG A 90 -25.77 16.21 -19.70
N GLN A 91 -25.99 15.49 -20.80
CA GLN A 91 -27.27 15.50 -21.50
C GLN A 91 -28.41 14.92 -20.63
N ALA A 92 -28.14 13.83 -19.89
CA ALA A 92 -29.11 13.27 -18.95
C ALA A 92 -29.48 14.30 -17.86
N LEU A 93 -28.48 14.99 -17.31
CA LEU A 93 -28.66 16.02 -16.28
C LEU A 93 -29.29 17.32 -16.80
N ALA A 94 -29.26 17.57 -18.11
CA ALA A 94 -30.02 18.66 -18.72
C ALA A 94 -31.52 18.37 -18.78
N ILE A 95 -31.89 17.08 -18.91
CA ILE A 95 -33.30 16.63 -18.86
C ILE A 95 -33.80 16.57 -17.42
N SER A 96 -33.02 15.96 -16.53
CA SER A 96 -33.32 15.90 -15.10
C SER A 96 -32.10 16.32 -14.27
N PRO A 97 -32.02 17.59 -13.84
CA PRO A 97 -30.93 18.10 -13.01
C PRO A 97 -30.83 17.43 -11.64
N THR A 98 -31.85 16.70 -11.21
CA THR A 98 -31.96 16.04 -9.90
C THR A 98 -31.65 14.54 -9.95
N PHE A 99 -31.33 14.00 -11.13
CA PHE A 99 -31.10 12.58 -11.33
C PHE A 99 -29.74 12.12 -10.77
N ALA A 100 -29.77 11.49 -9.60
CA ALA A 100 -28.57 11.24 -8.79
C ALA A 100 -27.64 10.18 -9.40
N GLN A 101 -28.16 9.10 -10.00
CA GLN A 101 -27.30 8.08 -10.61
C GLN A 101 -26.44 8.64 -11.75
N ALA A 102 -27.02 9.46 -12.64
CA ALA A 102 -26.25 10.10 -13.71
C ALA A 102 -25.18 11.04 -13.15
N ARG A 103 -25.48 11.80 -12.09
CA ARG A 103 -24.50 12.70 -11.49
C ARG A 103 -23.39 11.94 -10.75
N LEU A 104 -23.71 10.84 -10.09
CA LEU A 104 -22.72 9.98 -9.44
C LEU A 104 -21.73 9.41 -10.47
N ASN A 105 -22.24 8.86 -11.57
CA ASN A 105 -21.40 8.30 -12.64
C ASN A 105 -20.64 9.38 -13.41
N LEU A 106 -21.20 10.59 -13.56
CA LEU A 106 -20.47 11.75 -14.09
C LEU A 106 -19.22 12.03 -13.26
N GLY A 107 -19.33 11.98 -11.93
CA GLY A 107 -18.18 12.12 -11.03
C GLY A 107 -17.09 11.08 -11.29
N HIS A 108 -17.45 9.82 -11.55
CA HIS A 108 -16.48 8.78 -11.93
C HIS A 108 -15.79 9.11 -13.26
N GLN A 109 -16.54 9.55 -14.28
CA GLN A 109 -15.93 9.90 -15.57
C GLN A 109 -14.97 11.08 -15.42
N LEU A 110 -15.35 12.10 -14.65
CA LEU A 110 -14.50 13.26 -14.37
C LEU A 110 -13.21 12.87 -13.63
N GLU A 111 -13.30 11.91 -12.70
CA GLU A 111 -12.12 11.36 -12.03
C GLU A 111 -11.20 10.63 -13.01
N HIS A 112 -11.74 9.78 -13.89
CA HIS A 112 -10.94 9.09 -14.92
C HIS A 112 -10.24 10.06 -15.87
N LEU A 113 -10.85 11.22 -16.14
CA LEU A 113 -10.29 12.31 -16.93
C LEU A 113 -9.31 13.20 -16.13
N GLY A 114 -9.05 12.90 -14.86
CA GLY A 114 -8.15 13.68 -14.00
C GLY A 114 -8.73 15.02 -13.51
N ARG A 115 -10.02 15.27 -13.72
CA ARG A 115 -10.71 16.52 -13.33
C ARG A 115 -11.21 16.43 -11.89
N VAL A 116 -10.26 16.45 -10.96
CA VAL A 116 -10.47 16.18 -9.53
C VAL A 116 -11.58 17.06 -8.91
N ASP A 117 -11.49 18.38 -9.04
CA ASP A 117 -12.47 19.28 -8.37
C ASP A 117 -13.87 19.20 -9.01
N ASP A 118 -13.95 18.94 -10.31
CA ASP A 118 -15.23 18.72 -11.00
C ASP A 118 -15.90 17.41 -10.53
N ALA A 119 -15.11 16.34 -10.35
CA ALA A 119 -15.60 15.08 -9.79
C ALA A 119 -16.14 15.26 -8.37
N LEU A 120 -15.39 15.96 -7.52
CA LEU A 120 -15.81 16.32 -6.16
C LEU A 120 -17.08 17.17 -6.16
N GLY A 121 -17.20 18.11 -7.09
CA GLY A 121 -18.40 18.94 -7.28
C GLY A 121 -19.61 18.09 -7.67
N ALA A 122 -19.45 17.15 -8.61
CA ALA A 122 -20.52 16.26 -9.02
C ALA A 122 -21.04 15.40 -7.86
N TRP A 123 -20.16 14.79 -7.07
CA TRP A 123 -20.60 14.02 -5.89
C TRP A 123 -21.19 14.90 -4.79
N ARG A 124 -20.70 16.14 -4.62
CA ARG A 124 -21.28 17.10 -3.64
C ARG A 124 -22.73 17.39 -3.88
N GLU A 125 -23.13 17.62 -5.12
CA GLU A 125 -24.54 17.82 -5.47
C GLU A 125 -25.41 16.59 -5.15
N VAL A 126 -24.83 15.37 -5.09
CA VAL A 126 -25.57 14.18 -4.66
C VAL A 126 -25.76 14.15 -3.15
N TYR A 127 -24.73 14.44 -2.35
CA TYR A 127 -24.81 14.31 -0.89
C TYR A 127 -25.28 15.58 -0.14
N ASP A 128 -25.13 16.77 -0.75
CA ASP A 128 -25.48 18.09 -0.18
C ASP A 128 -26.44 18.91 -1.05
N GLY A 129 -26.91 18.36 -2.17
CA GLY A 129 -27.86 19.05 -3.04
C GLY A 129 -29.16 19.41 -2.30
N ALA A 130 -29.59 20.68 -2.43
CA ALA A 130 -30.80 21.18 -1.76
C ALA A 130 -32.12 20.75 -2.43
N GLY A 131 -32.05 20.21 -3.64
CA GLY A 131 -33.22 19.77 -4.42
C GLY A 131 -33.70 18.35 -4.09
N PRO A 132 -34.92 17.98 -4.54
CA PRO A 132 -35.38 16.59 -4.43
C PRO A 132 -34.45 15.68 -5.22
N MET A 133 -34.10 14.52 -4.66
CA MET A 133 -33.24 13.55 -5.31
C MET A 133 -34.09 12.60 -6.17
N GLU A 134 -33.94 12.65 -7.48
CA GLU A 134 -34.54 11.65 -8.37
C GLU A 134 -33.65 10.42 -8.42
N ALA A 135 -34.22 9.28 -8.06
CA ALA A 135 -33.56 7.99 -8.05
C ALA A 135 -34.47 6.94 -8.70
N LEU A 136 -34.08 6.45 -9.88
CA LEU A 136 -34.79 5.36 -10.59
C LEU A 136 -34.75 4.04 -9.80
N GLY A 137 -35.61 3.89 -8.79
CA GLY A 137 -35.72 2.69 -7.95
C GLY A 137 -34.52 2.43 -7.02
N ALA A 138 -33.56 3.36 -6.95
CA ALA A 138 -32.40 3.25 -6.07
C ALA A 138 -32.67 3.92 -4.71
N ASP A 139 -32.13 3.34 -3.65
CA ASP A 139 -32.18 3.92 -2.32
C ASP A 139 -31.35 5.22 -2.26
N GLN A 140 -31.99 6.32 -1.88
CA GLN A 140 -31.34 7.64 -1.80
C GLN A 140 -30.22 7.64 -0.74
N THR A 141 -30.40 6.89 0.35
CA THR A 141 -29.38 6.77 1.40
C THR A 141 -28.14 6.07 0.87
N GLY A 142 -28.31 4.98 0.13
CA GLY A 142 -27.24 4.29 -0.60
C GLY A 142 -26.50 5.21 -1.56
N LEU A 143 -27.22 5.98 -2.40
CA LEU A 143 -26.61 6.92 -3.35
C LEU A 143 -25.78 8.00 -2.66
N ARG A 144 -26.29 8.60 -1.56
CA ARG A 144 -25.55 9.58 -0.77
C ARG A 144 -24.30 8.97 -0.14
N THR A 145 -24.42 7.77 0.43
CA THR A 145 -23.31 7.02 1.02
C THR A 145 -22.21 6.77 -0.02
N HIS A 146 -22.58 6.30 -1.22
CA HIS A 146 -21.63 6.12 -2.31
C HIS A 146 -20.95 7.42 -2.74
N ALA A 147 -21.69 8.53 -2.83
CA ALA A 147 -21.12 9.82 -3.17
C ALA A 147 -20.12 10.32 -2.10
N PHE A 148 -20.44 10.18 -0.81
CA PHE A 148 -19.49 10.49 0.26
C PHE A 148 -18.22 9.65 0.17
N ASN A 149 -18.36 8.33 -0.04
CA ASN A 149 -17.23 7.42 -0.08
C ASN A 149 -16.30 7.71 -1.26
N ASN A 150 -16.85 7.99 -2.44
CA ASN A 150 -16.05 8.35 -3.62
C ASN A 150 -15.30 9.66 -3.41
N ALA A 151 -15.98 10.69 -2.88
CA ALA A 151 -15.36 11.98 -2.59
C ALA A 151 -14.28 11.86 -1.51
N ALA A 152 -14.54 11.12 -0.42
CA ALA A 152 -13.58 10.89 0.65
C ALA A 152 -12.33 10.15 0.15
N ARG A 153 -12.50 9.10 -0.65
CA ARG A 153 -11.40 8.34 -1.28
C ARG A 153 -10.56 9.25 -2.18
N LEU A 154 -11.19 10.02 -3.06
CA LEU A 154 -10.46 10.91 -3.97
C LEU A 154 -9.69 11.99 -3.19
N LEU A 155 -10.30 12.57 -2.15
CA LEU A 155 -9.60 13.50 -1.25
C LEU A 155 -8.42 12.85 -0.55
N GLU A 156 -8.53 11.60 -0.10
CA GLU A 156 -7.40 10.87 0.49
C GLU A 156 -6.25 10.69 -0.52
N LEU A 157 -6.56 10.29 -1.76
CA LEU A 157 -5.56 10.14 -2.83
C LEU A 157 -4.85 11.46 -3.15
N GLN A 158 -5.58 12.57 -3.11
CA GLN A 158 -5.05 13.93 -3.26
C GLN A 158 -4.39 14.47 -1.97
N ARG A 159 -4.25 13.63 -0.93
CA ARG A 159 -3.70 13.98 0.37
C ARG A 159 -4.44 15.14 1.07
N ARG A 160 -5.72 15.37 0.77
CA ARG A 160 -6.60 16.35 1.42
C ARG A 160 -7.29 15.73 2.64
N TYR A 161 -6.48 15.37 3.65
CA TYR A 161 -6.89 14.44 4.70
C TYR A 161 -8.00 14.95 5.61
N GLU A 162 -8.00 16.21 6.03
CA GLU A 162 -9.06 16.75 6.90
C GLU A 162 -10.43 16.76 6.22
N ALA A 163 -10.47 17.15 4.94
CA ALA A 163 -11.70 17.11 4.15
C ALA A 163 -12.17 15.66 3.91
N SER A 164 -11.23 14.74 3.66
CA SER A 164 -11.52 13.30 3.54
C SER A 164 -12.13 12.76 4.83
N GLU A 165 -11.53 13.06 5.98
CA GLU A 165 -12.00 12.66 7.31
C GLU A 165 -13.40 13.16 7.59
N ALA A 166 -13.67 14.45 7.33
CA ALA A 166 -14.99 15.03 7.52
C ALA A 166 -16.07 14.32 6.69
N LEU A 167 -15.78 13.94 5.44
CA LEU A 167 -16.72 13.19 4.61
C LEU A 167 -16.88 11.74 5.07
N MET A 168 -15.82 11.09 5.57
CA MET A 168 -15.93 9.74 6.15
C MET A 168 -16.82 9.75 7.39
N VAL A 169 -16.69 10.74 8.28
CA VAL A 169 -17.55 10.89 9.46
C VAL A 169 -19.01 11.04 9.05
N ARG A 170 -19.30 11.86 8.03
CA ARG A 170 -20.65 12.02 7.50
C ARG A 170 -21.20 10.73 6.88
N SER A 171 -20.38 10.04 6.08
CA SER A 171 -20.74 8.73 5.51
C SER A 171 -21.07 7.71 6.59
N LEU A 172 -20.21 7.58 7.59
CA LEU A 172 -20.34 6.65 8.70
C LEU A 172 -21.48 7.01 9.67
N THR A 173 -21.85 8.28 9.76
CA THR A 173 -23.05 8.71 10.50
C THR A 173 -24.33 8.31 9.75
N LEU A 174 -24.31 8.35 8.42
CA LEU A 174 -25.44 7.96 7.58
C LEU A 174 -25.61 6.43 7.49
N ASN A 175 -24.50 5.70 7.37
CA ASN A 175 -24.45 4.25 7.37
C ASN A 175 -23.26 3.79 8.23
N PRO A 176 -23.50 3.32 9.47
CA PRO A 176 -22.43 2.99 10.41
C PRO A 176 -21.80 1.62 10.20
N ASP A 177 -22.24 0.81 9.23
CA ASP A 177 -21.74 -0.56 9.02
C ASP A 177 -20.88 -0.64 7.75
N GLN A 178 -19.83 0.19 7.69
CA GLN A 178 -18.91 0.30 6.56
C GLN A 178 -17.46 0.03 6.99
N THR A 179 -17.05 -1.24 7.06
CA THR A 179 -15.70 -1.64 7.50
C THR A 179 -14.59 -1.02 6.66
N ASP A 180 -14.79 -0.95 5.33
CA ASP A 180 -13.83 -0.33 4.42
C ASP A 180 -13.66 1.18 4.72
N VAL A 181 -14.73 1.91 5.03
CA VAL A 181 -14.61 3.35 5.38
C VAL A 181 -13.94 3.52 6.75
N MET A 182 -14.25 2.65 7.73
CA MET A 182 -13.65 2.72 9.06
C MET A 182 -12.13 2.50 9.06
N GLN A 183 -11.61 1.53 8.29
CA GLN A 183 -10.17 1.33 8.20
C GLN A 183 -9.45 2.57 7.64
N HIS A 184 -10.04 3.20 6.62
CA HIS A 184 -9.50 4.41 6.04
C HIS A 184 -9.57 5.58 7.04
N TYR A 185 -10.68 5.77 7.75
CA TYR A 185 -10.82 6.78 8.80
C TYR A 185 -9.74 6.68 9.88
N VAL A 186 -9.49 5.49 10.41
CA VAL A 186 -8.43 5.28 11.41
C VAL A 186 -7.05 5.61 10.82
N HIS A 187 -6.77 5.14 9.60
CA HIS A 187 -5.46 5.31 8.99
C HIS A 187 -5.15 6.76 8.57
N ILE A 188 -6.14 7.53 8.09
CA ILE A 188 -5.91 8.96 7.81
C ILE A 188 -5.66 9.75 9.08
N ARG A 189 -6.27 9.40 10.21
CA ARG A 189 -5.96 10.02 11.51
C ARG A 189 -4.53 9.71 11.96
N GLN A 190 -4.06 8.48 11.75
CA GLN A 190 -2.65 8.12 11.93
C GLN A 190 -1.72 8.98 11.04
N LYS A 191 -2.02 9.11 9.74
CA LYS A 191 -1.22 9.94 8.81
C LYS A 191 -1.16 11.42 9.22
N GLN A 192 -2.23 11.92 9.83
CA GLN A 192 -2.34 13.30 10.34
C GLN A 192 -1.75 13.48 11.75
N CYS A 193 -1.27 12.42 12.41
CA CYS A 193 -0.90 12.45 13.84
C CYS A 193 -2.03 13.04 14.70
N LYS A 194 -3.29 12.70 14.38
CA LYS A 194 -4.49 13.18 15.09
C LYS A 194 -4.93 12.11 16.07
N TRP A 195 -4.72 12.37 17.36
CA TRP A 195 -5.02 11.44 18.44
C TRP A 195 -6.23 11.91 19.28
N PRO A 196 -7.08 11.00 19.78
CA PRO A 196 -7.04 9.54 19.61
C PRO A 196 -7.37 9.11 18.16
N VAL A 197 -6.76 8.03 17.66
CA VAL A 197 -7.04 7.54 16.28
C VAL A 197 -8.39 6.81 16.19
N TYR A 198 -8.84 6.23 17.29
CA TYR A 198 -10.13 5.55 17.43
C TYR A 198 -11.18 6.47 18.06
N GLU A 199 -11.38 7.65 17.45
CA GLU A 199 -12.41 8.59 17.90
C GLU A 199 -13.80 8.10 17.46
N ALA A 200 -14.64 7.77 18.44
CA ALA A 200 -16.00 7.29 18.26
C ALA A 200 -16.98 8.45 18.04
N PHE A 201 -18.04 8.21 17.25
CA PHE A 201 -19.09 9.18 16.98
C PHE A 201 -20.37 8.47 16.53
N GLY A 202 -21.53 9.00 16.93
CA GLY A 202 -22.83 8.38 16.61
C GLY A 202 -22.88 6.91 17.02
N GLU A 203 -23.19 6.03 16.07
CA GLU A 203 -23.21 4.57 16.25
C GLU A 203 -21.87 3.87 15.95
N VAL A 204 -20.85 4.63 15.52
CA VAL A 204 -19.49 4.12 15.28
C VAL A 204 -18.72 4.13 16.60
N THR A 205 -18.68 2.97 17.24
CA THR A 205 -17.99 2.77 18.52
C THR A 205 -16.50 2.54 18.35
N HIS A 206 -15.73 2.74 19.42
CA HIS A 206 -14.32 2.38 19.48
C HIS A 206 -14.07 0.93 19.01
N ASN A 207 -14.90 -0.01 19.46
CA ASN A 207 -14.76 -1.43 19.11
C ASN A 207 -15.02 -1.70 17.63
N LYS A 208 -16.01 -1.02 17.00
CA LYS A 208 -16.23 -1.11 15.55
C LYS A 208 -14.99 -0.66 14.78
N LEU A 209 -14.41 0.48 15.17
CA LEU A 209 -13.18 1.01 14.55
C LEU A 209 -11.99 0.06 14.75
N LEU A 210 -11.78 -0.44 15.97
CA LEU A 210 -10.69 -1.35 16.30
C LEU A 210 -10.74 -2.62 15.45
N ILE A 211 -11.91 -3.27 15.35
CA ILE A 211 -12.09 -4.50 14.59
C ILE A 211 -11.94 -4.25 13.08
N ALA A 212 -12.47 -3.14 12.58
CA ALA A 212 -12.42 -2.80 11.15
C ALA A 212 -11.03 -2.36 10.67
N THR A 213 -10.12 -1.97 11.56
CA THR A 213 -8.80 -1.42 11.21
C THR A 213 -7.97 -2.40 10.38
N SER A 214 -7.37 -1.91 9.29
CA SER A 214 -6.51 -2.69 8.40
C SER A 214 -5.27 -3.21 9.10
N LEU A 215 -4.67 -4.31 8.63
CA LEU A 215 -3.47 -4.87 9.25
C LEU A 215 -2.36 -3.83 9.38
N LEU A 216 -2.04 -3.09 8.32
CA LEU A 216 -0.98 -2.06 8.35
C LEU A 216 -1.25 -0.96 9.39
N ALA A 217 -2.50 -0.52 9.52
CA ALA A 217 -2.88 0.47 10.54
C ALA A 217 -2.82 -0.15 11.96
N THR A 218 -3.21 -1.41 12.11
CA THR A 218 -3.10 -2.16 13.38
C THR A 218 -1.65 -2.31 13.83
N LEU A 219 -0.71 -2.60 12.91
CA LEU A 219 0.73 -2.67 13.22
C LEU A 219 1.28 -1.35 13.78
N SER A 220 0.66 -0.22 13.44
CA SER A 220 1.03 1.10 13.97
C SER A 220 0.34 1.40 15.32
N ALA A 221 -0.81 0.79 15.57
CA ALA A 221 -1.64 1.09 16.73
C ALA A 221 -1.33 0.24 17.96
N THR A 222 -0.89 -1.02 17.78
CA THR A 222 -0.69 -1.96 18.89
C THR A 222 0.49 -2.90 18.68
N ASP A 223 1.18 -3.23 19.78
CA ASP A 223 2.19 -4.28 19.86
C ASP A 223 1.60 -5.66 20.22
N ASP A 224 0.28 -5.77 20.38
CA ASP A 224 -0.35 -7.04 20.73
C ASP A 224 -0.37 -7.99 19.51
N PRO A 225 0.40 -9.10 19.53
CA PRO A 225 0.43 -10.05 18.42
C PRO A 225 -0.94 -10.66 18.12
N ALA A 226 -1.81 -10.82 19.12
CA ALA A 226 -3.15 -11.39 18.93
C ALA A 226 -4.05 -10.45 18.13
N LEU A 227 -3.98 -9.15 18.40
CA LEU A 227 -4.75 -8.13 17.64
C LEU A 227 -4.23 -8.00 16.21
N GLN A 228 -2.90 -8.06 16.01
CA GLN A 228 -2.31 -8.07 14.68
C GLN A 228 -2.73 -9.31 13.88
N MET A 229 -2.68 -10.49 14.50
CA MET A 229 -3.16 -11.75 13.90
C MET A 229 -4.66 -11.67 13.57
N GLY A 230 -5.49 -11.11 14.46
CA GLY A 230 -6.92 -10.94 14.23
C GLY A 230 -7.22 -10.04 13.02
N ALA A 231 -6.46 -8.97 12.82
CA ALA A 231 -6.60 -8.10 11.65
C ALA A 231 -6.21 -8.82 10.34
N ALA A 232 -5.15 -9.63 10.36
CA ALA A 232 -4.76 -10.47 9.23
C ALA A 232 -5.84 -11.52 8.92
N GLN A 233 -6.33 -12.24 9.94
CA GLN A 233 -7.37 -13.25 9.82
C GLN A 233 -8.67 -12.68 9.22
N ARG A 234 -9.10 -11.49 9.66
CA ARG A 234 -10.26 -10.80 9.11
C ARG A 234 -10.06 -10.48 7.63
N PHE A 235 -8.91 -9.90 7.26
CA PHE A 235 -8.61 -9.60 5.86
C PHE A 235 -8.67 -10.87 5.00
N VAL A 236 -8.06 -11.97 5.46
CA VAL A 236 -8.10 -13.26 4.76
C VAL A 236 -9.53 -13.77 4.61
N HIS A 237 -10.33 -13.68 5.67
CA HIS A 237 -11.74 -14.09 5.63
C HIS A 237 -12.57 -13.29 4.63
N GLU A 238 -12.37 -11.97 4.56
CA GLU A 238 -13.17 -11.06 3.74
C GLU A 238 -12.72 -11.00 2.27
N LYS A 239 -11.41 -11.11 2.00
CA LYS A 239 -10.83 -10.74 0.70
C LYS A 239 -10.12 -11.89 -0.02
N VAL A 240 -9.87 -13.02 0.64
CA VAL A 240 -9.13 -14.16 0.04
C VAL A 240 -10.08 -15.29 -0.32
N THR A 241 -10.00 -15.73 -1.58
CA THR A 241 -10.80 -16.82 -2.13
C THR A 241 -10.19 -18.16 -1.73
N LYS A 242 -11.02 -19.05 -1.19
CA LYS A 242 -10.60 -20.41 -0.84
C LYS A 242 -10.40 -21.24 -2.11
N GLN A 243 -9.19 -21.75 -2.32
CA GLN A 243 -8.86 -22.63 -3.43
C GLN A 243 -8.68 -24.07 -2.94
N LYS A 244 -9.22 -25.03 -3.69
CA LYS A 244 -9.14 -26.47 -3.36
C LYS A 244 -7.93 -27.15 -4.00
N ASP A 245 -7.58 -26.72 -5.21
CA ASP A 245 -6.53 -27.36 -6.01
C ASP A 245 -5.24 -26.55 -5.96
N ALA A 246 -4.13 -27.23 -5.72
CA ALA A 246 -2.81 -26.62 -5.74
C ALA A 246 -2.24 -26.66 -7.17
N LEU A 247 -2.12 -25.50 -7.81
CA LEU A 247 -1.67 -25.40 -9.21
C LEU A 247 -0.26 -25.96 -9.43
N TRP A 248 0.60 -25.94 -8.40
CA TRP A 248 1.93 -26.52 -8.50
C TRP A 248 1.89 -28.04 -8.77
N ARG A 249 0.83 -28.75 -8.40
CA ARG A 249 0.67 -30.21 -8.65
C ARG A 249 0.18 -30.56 -10.05
N HIS A 250 -0.21 -29.57 -10.84
CA HIS A 250 -0.70 -29.81 -12.19
C HIS A 250 0.41 -30.44 -13.06
N PRO A 251 0.12 -31.44 -13.93
CA PRO A 251 1.16 -32.15 -14.69
C PRO A 251 2.10 -31.24 -15.48
N VAL A 252 1.57 -30.17 -16.08
CA VAL A 252 2.38 -29.17 -16.80
C VAL A 252 3.37 -28.46 -15.87
N SER A 253 2.94 -28.10 -14.66
CA SER A 253 3.78 -27.42 -13.66
C SER A 253 4.88 -28.35 -13.13
N VAL A 254 4.53 -29.63 -12.93
CA VAL A 254 5.48 -30.67 -12.50
C VAL A 254 6.53 -30.90 -13.57
N ALA A 255 6.12 -31.14 -14.81
CA ALA A 255 7.02 -31.31 -15.94
C ALA A 255 7.95 -30.10 -16.14
N ALA A 256 7.44 -28.88 -15.96
CA ALA A 256 8.24 -27.65 -16.07
C ALA A 256 9.32 -27.50 -14.99
N ARG A 257 9.16 -28.15 -13.82
CA ARG A 257 10.17 -28.23 -12.76
C ARG A 257 11.14 -29.39 -12.96
N GLU A 258 10.63 -30.53 -13.44
CA GLU A 258 11.40 -31.75 -13.68
C GLU A 258 12.33 -31.69 -14.91
N GLN A 259 12.13 -30.71 -15.81
CA GLN A 259 12.99 -30.50 -16.98
C GLN A 259 14.49 -30.26 -16.66
N GLY A 260 14.88 -30.28 -15.38
CA GLY A 260 16.26 -30.29 -14.92
C GLY A 260 16.93 -28.92 -15.02
N GLY A 261 17.96 -28.72 -14.21
CA GLY A 261 18.73 -27.47 -14.16
C GLY A 261 18.54 -26.70 -12.84
N LYS A 262 18.74 -25.38 -12.95
CA LYS A 262 18.77 -24.43 -11.83
C LYS A 262 17.47 -24.41 -11.02
N ILE A 263 17.55 -24.03 -9.76
CA ILE A 263 16.39 -23.75 -8.91
C ILE A 263 15.79 -22.40 -9.33
N LYS A 264 14.50 -22.38 -9.64
CA LYS A 264 13.78 -21.19 -10.08
C LYS A 264 13.17 -20.47 -8.89
N ILE A 265 13.65 -19.26 -8.62
CA ILE A 265 13.12 -18.38 -7.58
C ILE A 265 12.28 -17.29 -8.24
N GLY A 266 11.01 -17.18 -7.83
CA GLY A 266 10.10 -16.14 -8.28
C GLY A 266 9.91 -15.07 -7.21
N TYR A 267 10.10 -13.80 -7.55
CA TYR A 267 9.74 -12.67 -6.70
C TYR A 267 8.42 -12.05 -7.15
N LEU A 268 7.41 -12.07 -6.28
CA LEU A 268 6.06 -11.57 -6.55
C LEU A 268 5.90 -10.20 -5.87
N SER A 269 5.72 -9.13 -6.65
CA SER A 269 5.63 -7.78 -6.07
C SER A 269 5.00 -6.74 -7.01
N GLY A 270 4.26 -5.81 -6.42
CA GLY A 270 3.82 -4.54 -7.00
C GLY A 270 4.75 -3.36 -6.66
N ASP A 271 5.91 -3.64 -6.05
CA ASP A 271 6.81 -2.63 -5.47
C ASP A 271 8.28 -2.73 -5.97
N LEU A 272 8.51 -3.34 -7.14
CA LEU A 272 9.81 -3.35 -7.85
C LEU A 272 10.08 -2.00 -8.54
N CYS A 273 9.99 -0.92 -7.78
CA CYS A 273 10.11 0.46 -8.23
C CYS A 273 10.71 1.33 -7.11
N MET A 274 10.65 2.67 -7.20
CA MET A 274 10.97 3.57 -6.09
C MET A 274 9.97 3.42 -4.94
N HIS A 275 10.20 2.37 -4.16
CA HIS A 275 9.48 1.93 -2.98
C HIS A 275 10.48 1.29 -2.01
N ALA A 276 10.12 1.18 -0.72
CA ALA A 276 10.99 0.62 0.31
C ALA A 276 11.50 -0.80 -0.04
N VAL A 277 10.63 -1.65 -0.62
CA VAL A 277 11.01 -2.99 -1.09
C VAL A 277 12.08 -2.90 -2.17
N GLY A 278 11.81 -2.20 -3.29
CA GLY A 278 12.79 -2.04 -4.37
C GLY A 278 14.12 -1.42 -3.91
N LEU A 279 14.09 -0.47 -2.97
CA LEU A 279 15.30 0.15 -2.40
C LEU A 279 16.15 -0.82 -1.58
N LEU A 280 15.55 -1.83 -0.95
CA LEU A 280 16.27 -2.82 -0.15
C LEU A 280 16.73 -4.02 -0.98
N THR A 281 15.96 -4.43 -1.99
CA THR A 281 16.16 -5.70 -2.69
C THR A 281 16.97 -5.61 -3.98
N ALA A 282 17.31 -4.42 -4.47
CA ALA A 282 18.03 -4.30 -5.74
C ALA A 282 19.36 -5.10 -5.77
N GLU A 283 20.16 -5.04 -4.71
CA GLU A 283 21.42 -5.79 -4.63
C GLU A 283 21.20 -7.29 -4.39
N LEU A 284 20.12 -7.69 -3.71
CA LEU A 284 19.76 -9.11 -3.49
C LEU A 284 19.66 -9.84 -4.84
N TYR A 285 18.94 -9.28 -5.80
CA TYR A 285 18.75 -9.91 -7.11
C TYR A 285 20.06 -10.05 -7.88
N GLU A 286 20.94 -9.05 -7.79
CA GLU A 286 22.25 -9.02 -8.47
C GLU A 286 23.24 -10.05 -7.92
N LEU A 287 23.10 -10.42 -6.64
CA LEU A 287 24.06 -11.26 -5.93
C LEU A 287 23.75 -12.75 -6.00
N HIS A 288 22.55 -13.12 -6.45
CA HIS A 288 22.16 -14.52 -6.55
C HIS A 288 23.11 -15.31 -7.47
N ASP A 289 23.52 -16.51 -7.04
CA ASP A 289 24.38 -17.42 -7.79
C ASP A 289 23.66 -17.95 -9.03
N ARG A 290 23.95 -17.31 -10.17
CA ARG A 290 23.35 -17.68 -11.46
C ARG A 290 23.81 -19.03 -11.98
N GLU A 291 24.80 -19.72 -11.39
CA GLU A 291 25.10 -21.10 -11.77
C GLU A 291 24.08 -22.08 -11.19
N LYS A 292 23.49 -21.75 -10.03
CA LYS A 292 22.52 -22.59 -9.30
C LYS A 292 21.08 -22.13 -9.41
N PHE A 293 20.85 -20.83 -9.56
CA PHE A 293 19.52 -20.21 -9.51
C PHE A 293 19.16 -19.48 -10.79
N GLU A 294 17.88 -19.55 -11.17
CA GLU A 294 17.24 -18.71 -12.21
C GLU A 294 16.21 -17.81 -11.53
N ILE A 295 16.33 -16.50 -11.72
CA ILE A 295 15.55 -15.49 -10.98
C ILE A 295 14.47 -14.88 -11.87
N HIS A 296 13.23 -14.99 -11.42
CA HIS A 296 12.05 -14.48 -12.09
C HIS A 296 11.42 -13.34 -11.30
N ALA A 297 10.97 -12.29 -11.98
CA ALA A 297 10.09 -11.27 -11.40
C ALA A 297 8.65 -11.43 -11.92
N PHE A 298 7.68 -11.44 -11.02
CA PHE A 298 6.26 -11.39 -11.30
C PHE A 298 5.73 -10.04 -10.81
N ASP A 299 5.63 -9.09 -11.73
CA ASP A 299 5.66 -7.66 -11.45
C ASP A 299 4.37 -6.97 -11.91
N TRP A 300 3.68 -6.28 -11.00
CA TRP A 300 2.60 -5.33 -11.34
C TRP A 300 2.87 -3.90 -10.87
N SER A 301 4.13 -3.60 -10.56
CA SER A 301 4.54 -2.27 -10.13
C SER A 301 4.26 -1.22 -11.19
N ARG A 302 3.99 0.01 -10.72
CA ARG A 302 3.89 1.19 -11.57
C ARG A 302 5.17 1.40 -12.38
N GLU A 303 5.03 1.90 -13.60
CA GLU A 303 6.17 2.40 -14.36
C GLU A 303 6.52 3.81 -13.88
N ASP A 304 7.62 3.94 -13.14
CA ASP A 304 8.09 5.22 -12.60
C ASP A 304 9.28 5.81 -13.38
N GLY A 305 9.83 5.07 -14.36
CA GLY A 305 10.93 5.51 -15.21
C GLY A 305 12.31 5.61 -14.52
N THR A 306 12.41 5.17 -13.27
CA THR A 306 13.58 5.40 -12.41
C THR A 306 14.75 4.47 -12.75
N SER A 307 15.98 4.92 -12.44
CA SER A 307 17.18 4.10 -12.60
C SER A 307 17.16 2.85 -11.73
N LEU A 308 16.59 2.95 -10.52
CA LEU A 308 16.39 1.81 -9.62
C LEU A 308 15.54 0.73 -10.27
N ARG A 309 14.36 1.08 -10.81
CA ARG A 309 13.49 0.10 -11.48
C ARG A 309 14.19 -0.57 -12.65
N LYS A 310 14.89 0.21 -13.49
CA LYS A 310 15.68 -0.34 -14.61
C LYS A 310 16.73 -1.34 -14.12
N ARG A 311 17.47 -0.99 -13.06
CA ARG A 311 18.48 -1.86 -12.43
C ARG A 311 17.88 -3.16 -11.91
N ILE A 312 16.75 -3.09 -11.18
CA ILE A 312 16.04 -4.28 -10.68
C ILE A 312 15.64 -5.19 -11.84
N LEU A 313 14.97 -4.66 -12.86
CA LEU A 313 14.50 -5.49 -13.98
C LEU A 313 15.65 -6.11 -14.79
N MET A 314 16.77 -5.40 -14.96
CA MET A 314 17.98 -5.91 -15.62
C MET A 314 18.66 -7.03 -14.83
N SER A 315 18.45 -7.10 -13.52
CA SER A 315 19.01 -8.17 -12.68
C SER A 315 18.22 -9.48 -12.77
N MET A 316 17.03 -9.49 -13.36
CA MET A 316 16.17 -10.68 -13.47
C MET A 316 16.51 -11.47 -14.73
N ASP A 317 16.49 -12.81 -14.64
CA ASP A 317 16.61 -13.65 -15.84
C ASP A 317 15.32 -13.62 -16.67
N LYS A 318 14.16 -13.50 -16.01
CA LYS A 318 12.84 -13.33 -16.66
C LYS A 318 11.94 -12.36 -15.91
N VAL A 319 11.21 -11.52 -16.65
CA VAL A 319 10.23 -10.57 -16.10
C VAL A 319 8.85 -10.84 -16.69
N TRP A 320 7.85 -11.02 -15.82
CA TRP A 320 6.46 -11.28 -16.16
C TRP A 320 5.59 -10.12 -15.68
N ARG A 321 4.98 -9.38 -16.61
CA ARG A 321 4.10 -8.24 -16.27
C ARG A 321 2.69 -8.74 -15.98
N LEU A 322 2.17 -8.43 -14.79
CA LEU A 322 0.88 -8.94 -14.32
C LEU A 322 -0.25 -7.90 -14.32
N ASN A 323 0.02 -6.63 -14.68
CA ASN A 323 -0.94 -5.51 -14.58
C ASN A 323 -2.28 -5.78 -15.29
N ALA A 324 -2.27 -6.48 -16.43
CA ALA A 324 -3.45 -6.73 -17.25
C ALA A 324 -4.09 -8.12 -17.00
N MET A 325 -3.58 -8.89 -16.03
CA MET A 325 -4.03 -10.24 -15.74
C MET A 325 -4.83 -10.28 -14.45
N ASP A 326 -5.90 -11.07 -14.40
CA ASP A 326 -6.53 -11.45 -13.14
C ASP A 326 -5.63 -12.39 -12.30
N ASP A 327 -5.96 -12.56 -11.02
CA ASP A 327 -5.14 -13.35 -10.08
C ASP A 327 -5.04 -14.82 -10.47
N ALA A 328 -6.11 -15.41 -11.02
CA ALA A 328 -6.14 -16.81 -11.42
C ALA A 328 -5.24 -17.08 -12.63
N THR A 329 -5.25 -16.17 -13.61
CA THR A 329 -4.40 -16.22 -14.80
C THR A 329 -2.94 -16.03 -14.42
N ALA A 330 -2.64 -15.05 -13.55
CA ALA A 330 -1.30 -14.85 -13.01
C ALA A 330 -0.78 -16.09 -12.26
N ALA A 331 -1.61 -16.74 -11.44
CA ALA A 331 -1.23 -17.96 -10.73
C ALA A 331 -0.93 -19.13 -11.70
N LYS A 332 -1.73 -19.31 -12.75
CA LYS A 332 -1.46 -20.34 -13.78
C LYS A 332 -0.15 -20.08 -14.51
N LEU A 333 0.13 -18.83 -14.86
CA LEU A 333 1.39 -18.41 -15.47
C LEU A 333 2.60 -18.76 -14.59
N ILE A 334 2.54 -18.43 -13.30
CA ILE A 334 3.61 -18.74 -12.34
C ILE A 334 3.82 -20.25 -12.23
N ALA A 335 2.73 -21.03 -12.15
CA ALA A 335 2.80 -22.49 -12.07
C ALA A 335 3.42 -23.12 -13.33
N GLN A 336 3.04 -22.62 -14.51
CA GLN A 336 3.59 -23.06 -15.81
C GLN A 336 5.05 -22.66 -16.02
N ALA A 337 5.50 -21.56 -15.41
CA ALA A 337 6.92 -21.20 -15.40
C ALA A 337 7.79 -22.20 -14.61
N GLY A 338 7.16 -23.05 -13.78
CA GLY A 338 7.83 -24.06 -12.98
C GLY A 338 8.64 -23.46 -11.84
N ILE A 339 8.12 -22.44 -11.16
CA ILE A 339 8.78 -21.82 -10.00
C ILE A 339 8.88 -22.83 -8.85
N ASP A 340 10.07 -22.96 -8.26
CA ASP A 340 10.30 -23.83 -7.10
C ASP A 340 9.99 -23.08 -5.80
N VAL A 341 10.51 -21.86 -5.67
CA VAL A 341 10.31 -20.98 -4.50
C VAL A 341 9.70 -19.66 -4.95
N LEU A 342 8.48 -19.37 -4.51
CA LEU A 342 7.82 -18.09 -4.77
C LEU A 342 7.89 -17.22 -3.51
N VAL A 343 8.59 -16.09 -3.61
CA VAL A 343 8.76 -15.11 -2.55
C VAL A 343 7.75 -13.98 -2.73
N ASP A 344 6.80 -13.89 -1.81
CA ASP A 344 5.87 -12.78 -1.69
C ASP A 344 6.55 -11.60 -0.99
N LEU A 345 6.69 -10.50 -1.73
CA LEU A 345 7.28 -9.26 -1.23
C LEU A 345 6.22 -8.19 -0.91
N GLN A 346 4.95 -8.58 -0.72
CA GLN A 346 3.88 -7.62 -0.48
C GLN A 346 2.99 -7.95 0.71
N GLY A 347 2.65 -9.24 0.92
CA GLY A 347 1.75 -9.67 1.99
C GLY A 347 0.36 -9.05 1.87
N LEU A 348 -0.08 -8.34 2.91
CA LEU A 348 -1.41 -7.71 3.00
C LEU A 348 -1.35 -6.17 2.96
N THR A 349 -0.35 -5.62 2.28
CA THR A 349 -0.19 -4.17 2.11
C THR A 349 -0.98 -3.64 0.90
N SER A 350 -0.96 -2.33 0.68
CA SER A 350 -1.72 -1.67 -0.39
C SER A 350 -1.37 -2.27 -1.76
N GLY A 351 -2.38 -2.62 -2.55
CA GLY A 351 -2.19 -3.20 -3.89
C GLY A 351 -1.77 -4.68 -3.90
N ALA A 352 -1.78 -5.35 -2.75
CA ALA A 352 -1.51 -6.79 -2.65
C ALA A 352 -2.46 -7.64 -3.50
N ARG A 353 -1.95 -8.75 -4.03
CA ARG A 353 -2.69 -9.73 -4.85
C ARG A 353 -2.68 -11.12 -4.20
N PRO A 354 -3.26 -11.26 -2.99
CA PRO A 354 -3.14 -12.47 -2.17
C PRO A 354 -3.77 -13.72 -2.82
N ASN A 355 -4.74 -13.56 -3.71
CA ASN A 355 -5.38 -14.72 -4.34
C ASN A 355 -4.42 -15.44 -5.30
N ILE A 356 -3.38 -14.78 -5.83
CA ILE A 356 -2.32 -15.45 -6.59
C ILE A 356 -1.69 -16.55 -5.74
N LEU A 357 -1.33 -16.23 -4.49
CA LEU A 357 -0.70 -17.15 -3.54
C LEU A 357 -1.67 -18.23 -3.06
N ALA A 358 -2.96 -17.89 -2.90
CA ALA A 358 -4.01 -18.84 -2.50
C ALA A 358 -4.19 -19.99 -3.50
N HIS A 359 -3.93 -19.75 -4.80
CA HIS A 359 -3.92 -20.79 -5.84
C HIS A 359 -2.73 -21.77 -5.74
N ARG A 360 -1.79 -21.53 -4.81
CA ARG A 360 -0.56 -22.32 -4.62
C ARG A 360 0.17 -22.61 -5.95
N PRO A 361 0.59 -21.58 -6.70
CA PRO A 361 1.32 -21.77 -7.95
C PRO A 361 2.73 -22.36 -7.79
N ALA A 362 3.36 -22.25 -6.62
CA ALA A 362 4.65 -22.88 -6.31
C ALA A 362 4.54 -23.84 -5.10
N PRO A 363 5.38 -24.88 -5.03
CA PRO A 363 5.38 -25.81 -3.90
C PRO A 363 5.84 -25.13 -2.60
N VAL A 364 6.83 -24.24 -2.68
CA VAL A 364 7.34 -23.43 -1.56
C VAL A 364 6.92 -21.97 -1.77
N GLN A 365 6.17 -21.41 -0.83
CA GLN A 365 5.82 -19.98 -0.85
C GLN A 365 6.29 -19.32 0.45
N VAL A 366 7.02 -18.21 0.30
CA VAL A 366 7.74 -17.52 1.38
C VAL A 366 7.28 -16.06 1.45
N SER A 367 6.81 -15.61 2.61
CA SER A 367 6.61 -14.18 2.88
C SER A 367 7.95 -13.53 3.24
N TYR A 368 8.26 -12.37 2.66
CA TYR A 368 9.47 -11.64 2.97
C TYR A 368 9.35 -10.12 2.79
N LEU A 369 9.86 -9.35 3.76
CA LEU A 369 9.98 -7.88 3.80
C LEU A 369 8.70 -7.04 3.71
N GLY A 370 7.88 -7.24 2.68
CA GLY A 370 6.77 -6.34 2.33
C GLY A 370 5.75 -6.19 3.44
N LEU A 371 5.38 -7.31 4.07
CA LEU A 371 4.59 -7.33 5.28
C LEU A 371 5.46 -7.83 6.45
N PRO A 372 5.88 -6.96 7.36
CA PRO A 372 6.63 -7.33 8.56
C PRO A 372 5.72 -7.85 9.69
N ALA A 373 4.89 -8.83 9.36
CA ALA A 373 3.95 -9.52 10.25
C ALA A 373 3.49 -10.83 9.59
N THR A 374 2.86 -11.70 10.38
CA THR A 374 2.13 -12.85 9.81
C THR A 374 1.00 -12.37 8.88
N SER A 375 0.85 -13.05 7.75
CA SER A 375 -0.18 -12.74 6.73
C SER A 375 -1.44 -13.57 6.91
N LEU A 376 -1.36 -14.73 7.59
CA LEU A 376 -2.44 -15.73 7.67
C LEU A 376 -2.91 -16.22 6.29
N LEU A 377 -2.14 -15.96 5.23
CA LEU A 377 -2.53 -16.30 3.88
C LEU A 377 -2.53 -17.82 3.68
N PRO A 378 -3.66 -18.41 3.23
CA PRO A 378 -3.67 -19.81 2.88
C PRO A 378 -2.72 -20.02 1.71
N GLY A 379 -1.78 -20.94 1.86
CA GLY A 379 -0.80 -21.22 0.82
C GLY A 379 0.60 -20.68 1.09
N VAL A 380 0.78 -19.70 1.99
CA VAL A 380 2.10 -19.18 2.35
C VAL A 380 2.61 -19.97 3.54
N ASP A 381 3.65 -20.78 3.32
CA ASP A 381 4.10 -21.76 4.31
C ASP A 381 5.21 -21.23 5.21
N TRP A 382 6.00 -20.29 4.68
CA TRP A 382 7.24 -19.81 5.29
C TRP A 382 7.28 -18.30 5.41
N ILE A 383 8.00 -17.80 6.40
CA ILE A 383 8.35 -16.38 6.54
C ILE A 383 9.84 -16.26 6.80
N LEU A 384 10.52 -15.41 6.04
CA LEU A 384 11.94 -15.18 6.25
C LEU A 384 12.16 -14.17 7.38
N ALA A 385 12.93 -14.58 8.38
CA ALA A 385 13.07 -13.87 9.65
C ALA A 385 14.43 -14.16 10.30
N ASP A 386 14.62 -13.64 11.50
CA ASP A 386 15.71 -14.02 12.40
C ASP A 386 15.16 -14.27 13.81
N ARG A 387 16.02 -14.78 14.70
CA ARG A 387 15.61 -15.11 16.07
C ARG A 387 15.27 -13.90 16.92
N PHE A 388 15.72 -12.70 16.53
CA PHE A 388 15.39 -11.49 17.26
C PHE A 388 13.96 -11.05 16.92
N THR A 389 13.62 -10.98 15.63
CA THR A 389 12.30 -10.56 15.12
C THR A 389 11.18 -11.53 15.46
N MET A 390 11.44 -12.85 15.40
CA MET A 390 10.47 -13.91 15.73
C MET A 390 10.93 -14.78 16.90
N PRO A 391 10.89 -14.26 18.15
CA PRO A 391 11.22 -15.06 19.32
C PRO A 391 10.14 -16.13 19.58
N PRO A 392 10.43 -17.18 20.38
CA PRO A 392 9.50 -18.28 20.62
C PRO A 392 8.11 -17.85 21.09
N GLU A 393 8.00 -16.76 21.83
CA GLU A 393 6.75 -16.22 22.37
C GLU A 393 5.86 -15.58 21.28
N TYR A 394 6.44 -15.19 20.14
CA TYR A 394 5.71 -14.63 19.00
C TYR A 394 5.17 -15.73 18.05
N LEU A 395 5.85 -16.87 17.98
CA LEU A 395 5.51 -17.96 17.04
C LEU A 395 4.05 -18.47 17.15
N PRO A 396 3.42 -18.56 18.34
CA PRO A 396 2.02 -18.98 18.46
C PRO A 396 1.02 -18.08 17.73
N TYR A 397 1.42 -16.85 17.38
CA TYR A 397 0.57 -15.89 16.67
C TYR A 397 0.80 -15.90 15.16
N CYS A 398 1.60 -16.82 14.63
CA CYS A 398 1.97 -16.87 13.21
C CYS A 398 1.43 -18.13 12.53
N SER A 399 0.96 -18.01 11.29
CA SER A 399 0.66 -19.18 10.45
C SER A 399 1.89 -19.72 9.73
N GLU A 400 2.80 -18.84 9.33
CA GLU A 400 3.99 -19.18 8.57
C GLU A 400 5.07 -19.77 9.49
N LYS A 401 5.82 -20.74 8.98
CA LYS A 401 7.01 -21.27 9.66
C LYS A 401 8.20 -20.35 9.41
N PRO A 402 8.97 -19.97 10.45
CA PRO A 402 10.11 -19.10 10.25
C PRO A 402 11.25 -19.84 9.53
N ILE A 403 11.82 -19.19 8.52
CA ILE A 403 13.18 -19.47 8.00
C ILE A 403 14.10 -18.50 8.73
N PHE A 404 14.91 -19.02 9.66
CA PHE A 404 15.80 -18.20 10.48
C PHE A 404 17.15 -17.99 9.79
N LEU A 405 17.41 -16.76 9.33
CA LEU A 405 18.76 -16.37 8.93
C LEU A 405 19.68 -16.23 10.15
N PRO A 406 20.99 -16.54 10.03
CA PRO A 406 21.91 -16.56 11.17
C PRO A 406 22.10 -15.22 11.88
N HIS A 407 22.09 -14.11 11.13
CA HIS A 407 22.47 -12.80 11.65
C HIS A 407 21.37 -11.74 11.56
N CYS A 408 20.82 -11.52 10.37
CA CYS A 408 19.78 -10.53 10.14
C CYS A 408 18.84 -10.99 9.03
N TYR A 409 17.55 -10.78 9.21
CA TYR A 409 16.54 -11.08 8.19
C TYR A 409 16.59 -10.11 7.00
N GLN A 410 16.98 -8.86 7.22
CA GLN A 410 16.78 -7.77 6.27
C GLN A 410 17.98 -7.63 5.31
N VAL A 411 17.69 -7.67 4.02
CA VAL A 411 18.62 -7.21 2.97
C VAL A 411 18.64 -5.70 2.85
N SER A 412 19.70 -5.15 2.30
CA SER A 412 19.86 -3.73 1.96
C SER A 412 20.60 -3.57 0.62
N ASP A 413 20.59 -2.37 0.06
CA ASP A 413 21.37 -2.03 -1.14
C ASP A 413 22.51 -1.08 -0.79
N ARG A 414 23.73 -1.61 -0.84
CA ARG A 414 24.97 -0.89 -0.51
C ARG A 414 25.49 -0.06 -1.68
N LYS A 415 24.93 -0.26 -2.88
CA LYS A 415 25.33 0.45 -4.11
C LYS A 415 24.49 1.71 -4.36
N ARG A 416 23.61 2.09 -3.41
CA ARG A 416 22.81 3.31 -3.54
C ARG A 416 23.71 4.55 -3.60
N GLU A 417 23.38 5.43 -4.53
CA GLU A 417 24.03 6.73 -4.67
C GLU A 417 23.81 7.57 -3.40
N ILE A 418 24.88 8.19 -2.92
CA ILE A 418 24.86 9.10 -1.77
C ILE A 418 25.15 10.50 -2.30
N GLY A 419 24.30 11.46 -1.94
CA GLY A 419 24.46 12.86 -2.32
C GLY A 419 25.67 13.52 -1.66
N ALA A 420 25.90 14.79 -1.97
CA ALA A 420 26.98 15.56 -1.36
C ALA A 420 26.80 15.70 0.17
N ASP A 421 27.92 15.86 0.89
CA ASP A 421 27.89 16.03 2.33
C ASP A 421 27.09 17.28 2.72
N PRO A 422 26.00 17.12 3.48
CA PRO A 422 25.14 18.23 3.82
C PRO A 422 25.68 18.98 5.03
N THR A 423 25.13 20.17 5.27
CA THR A 423 25.42 20.96 6.48
C THR A 423 24.15 21.16 7.29
N ARG A 424 24.31 21.38 8.61
CA ARG A 424 23.18 21.70 9.50
C ARG A 424 22.44 22.96 9.03
N ALA A 425 23.15 23.98 8.58
CA ALA A 425 22.58 25.23 8.10
C ALA A 425 21.65 25.07 6.88
N GLN A 426 21.90 24.10 5.99
CA GLN A 426 21.02 23.82 4.84
C GLN A 426 19.60 23.39 5.25
N TYR A 427 19.42 22.89 6.47
CA TYR A 427 18.17 22.36 6.99
C TYR A 427 17.68 23.10 8.24
N ASP A 428 18.15 24.34 8.43
CA ASP A 428 17.81 25.19 9.58
C ASP A 428 18.11 24.54 10.95
N LEU A 429 19.07 23.60 10.98
CA LEU A 429 19.47 22.92 12.20
C LEU A 429 20.51 23.78 12.96
N PRO A 430 20.37 23.92 14.29
CA PRO A 430 21.34 24.63 15.12
C PRO A 430 22.71 23.92 15.13
N ALA A 431 23.78 24.71 15.06
CA ALA A 431 25.15 24.19 15.04
C ALA A 431 25.60 23.61 16.40
N ASP A 432 25.06 24.12 17.50
CA ASP A 432 25.49 23.89 18.88
C ASP A 432 24.47 23.14 19.75
N ALA A 433 23.33 22.70 19.19
CA ALA A 433 22.35 21.88 19.88
C ALA A 433 22.46 20.40 19.51
N PHE A 434 21.98 19.52 20.40
CA PHE A 434 21.84 18.11 20.12
C PHE A 434 20.66 17.88 19.16
N VAL A 435 20.87 17.17 18.05
CA VAL A 435 19.83 16.93 17.04
C VAL A 435 19.31 15.50 17.18
N PHE A 436 18.14 15.36 17.80
CA PHE A 436 17.33 14.15 17.69
C PHE A 436 16.63 14.13 16.33
N CYS A 437 16.42 12.96 15.74
CA CYS A 437 15.80 12.83 14.43
C CYS A 437 14.83 11.66 14.33
N SER A 438 13.72 11.82 13.61
CA SER A 438 12.90 10.68 13.16
C SER A 438 12.33 10.95 11.77
N PHE A 439 12.80 10.19 10.77
CA PHE A 439 12.31 10.25 9.39
C PHE A 439 11.33 9.13 9.04
N ASN A 440 10.73 8.52 10.06
CA ASN A 440 9.67 7.55 9.90
C ASN A 440 8.41 8.20 9.32
N ASN A 441 7.60 7.39 8.63
CA ASN A 441 6.28 7.83 8.18
C ASN A 441 5.40 8.25 9.37
N ASN A 442 4.58 9.29 9.17
CA ASN A 442 3.73 9.86 10.22
C ASN A 442 2.84 8.85 10.95
N HIS A 443 2.29 7.87 10.21
CA HIS A 443 1.41 6.86 10.81
C HIS A 443 2.12 5.93 11.80
N LYS A 444 3.46 5.85 11.78
CA LYS A 444 4.24 5.09 12.78
C LYS A 444 4.37 5.83 14.11
N MET A 445 4.07 7.13 14.14
CA MET A 445 4.07 7.92 15.37
C MET A 445 2.69 7.81 16.04
N ASN A 446 2.67 7.42 17.30
CA ASN A 446 1.49 7.46 18.15
C ASN A 446 1.68 8.46 19.32
N ALA A 447 0.60 8.71 20.05
CA ALA A 447 0.60 9.65 21.17
C ALA A 447 1.61 9.28 22.27
N GLU A 448 1.75 7.98 22.58
CA GLU A 448 2.72 7.49 23.60
C GLU A 448 4.15 7.86 23.20
N MET A 449 4.53 7.56 21.96
CA MET A 449 5.89 7.76 21.49
C MET A 449 6.22 9.25 21.31
N PHE A 450 5.28 10.04 20.79
CA PHE A 450 5.47 11.47 20.67
C PHE A 450 5.56 12.15 22.05
N GLY A 451 4.73 11.73 23.01
CA GLY A 451 4.82 12.18 24.39
C GLY A 451 6.17 11.84 25.04
N ALA A 452 6.70 10.65 24.78
CA ALA A 452 8.05 10.27 25.21
C ALA A 452 9.13 11.18 24.60
N TRP A 453 9.02 11.56 23.32
CA TRP A 453 9.93 12.51 22.70
C TRP A 453 9.83 13.91 23.33
N MET A 454 8.65 14.36 23.74
CA MET A 454 8.51 15.62 24.48
C MET A 454 9.22 15.55 25.84
N ARG A 455 9.11 14.42 26.55
CA ARG A 455 9.87 14.19 27.79
C ARG A 455 11.38 14.22 27.55
N ILE A 456 11.86 13.67 26.43
CA ILE A 456 13.28 13.71 26.03
C ILE A 456 13.72 15.15 25.77
N LEU A 457 12.95 15.92 24.99
CA LEU A 457 13.26 17.33 24.72
C LEU A 457 13.25 18.18 26.00
N HIS A 458 12.35 17.89 26.94
CA HIS A 458 12.37 18.53 28.25
C HIS A 458 13.65 18.21 29.03
N GLY A 459 14.05 16.93 29.06
CA GLY A 459 15.26 16.45 29.75
C GLY A 459 16.58 16.87 29.11
N VAL A 460 16.58 17.31 27.85
CA VAL A 460 17.76 17.80 27.12
C VAL A 460 17.46 19.21 26.58
N PRO A 461 17.63 20.28 27.39
CA PRO A 461 17.15 21.62 27.03
C PRO A 461 17.75 22.17 25.72
N ASN A 462 19.05 21.98 25.50
CA ASN A 462 19.73 22.40 24.27
C ASN A 462 19.67 21.31 23.19
N SER A 463 18.44 20.97 22.76
CA SER A 463 18.22 20.00 21.69
C SER A 463 17.02 20.34 20.82
N VAL A 464 17.00 19.80 19.61
CA VAL A 464 15.89 19.89 18.67
C VAL A 464 15.47 18.50 18.22
N LEU A 465 14.22 18.38 17.76
CA LEU A 465 13.69 17.18 17.13
C LEU A 465 13.43 17.45 15.65
N TRP A 466 14.17 16.75 14.80
CA TRP A 466 14.09 16.87 13.36
C TRP A 466 13.21 15.76 12.78
N LEU A 467 12.05 16.11 12.23
CA LEU A 467 11.02 15.19 11.79
C LEU A 467 10.79 15.24 10.29
N LEU A 468 10.43 14.11 9.70
CA LEU A 468 9.73 14.13 8.42
C LEU A 468 8.23 14.28 8.71
N ALA A 469 7.61 15.33 8.17
CA ALA A 469 6.15 15.45 8.18
C ALA A 469 5.66 15.65 6.75
N ASP A 470 5.02 14.61 6.22
CA ASP A 470 4.69 14.50 4.80
C ASP A 470 3.39 15.20 4.39
N ASN A 471 2.71 15.84 5.35
CA ASN A 471 1.48 16.61 5.17
C ASN A 471 1.36 17.74 6.21
N GLU A 472 0.64 18.81 5.87
CA GLU A 472 0.52 20.02 6.70
C GLU A 472 -0.27 19.79 8.00
N TRP A 473 -1.27 18.91 7.99
CA TRP A 473 -2.07 18.60 9.20
C TRP A 473 -1.22 17.92 10.27
N ALA A 474 -0.35 16.98 9.88
CA ALA A 474 0.59 16.37 10.80
C ALA A 474 1.55 17.41 11.41
N LYS A 475 2.11 18.33 10.61
CA LYS A 475 2.94 19.42 11.12
C LYS A 475 2.19 20.26 12.16
N ALA A 476 0.95 20.65 11.84
CA ALA A 476 0.12 21.47 12.72
C ALA A 476 -0.24 20.74 14.02
N ASN A 477 -0.64 19.46 13.94
CA ASN A 477 -0.98 18.65 15.10
C ASN A 477 0.24 18.42 15.99
N LEU A 478 1.39 18.02 15.43
CA LEU A 478 2.62 17.79 16.21
C LEU A 478 3.09 19.06 16.92
N ARG A 479 3.00 20.23 16.29
CA ARG A 479 3.29 21.52 16.95
C ARG A 479 2.34 21.80 18.10
N ARG A 480 1.04 21.55 17.92
CA ARG A 480 0.02 21.72 18.97
C ARG A 480 0.30 20.80 20.17
N GLU A 481 0.59 19.53 19.91
CA GLU A 481 0.91 18.54 20.94
C GLU A 481 2.22 18.90 21.68
N ALA A 482 3.23 19.41 20.97
CA ALA A 482 4.47 19.89 21.60
C ALA A 482 4.21 21.08 22.54
N GLN A 483 3.41 22.05 22.09
CA GLN A 483 3.01 23.20 22.92
C GLN A 483 2.21 22.76 24.15
N ALA A 484 1.27 21.83 23.98
CA ALA A 484 0.49 21.26 25.08
C ALA A 484 1.38 20.53 26.10
N ALA A 485 2.50 19.95 25.66
CA ALA A 485 3.52 19.33 26.51
C ALA A 485 4.55 20.34 27.09
N GLY A 486 4.38 21.65 26.87
CA GLY A 486 5.29 22.68 27.36
C GLY A 486 6.62 22.77 26.61
N ILE A 487 6.69 22.23 25.39
CA ILE A 487 7.86 22.34 24.51
C ILE A 487 7.60 23.43 23.47
N ASP A 488 8.58 24.33 23.33
CA ASP A 488 8.54 25.36 22.29
C ASP A 488 8.47 24.71 20.90
N ALA A 489 7.45 25.08 20.12
CA ALA A 489 7.20 24.52 18.79
C ALA A 489 8.36 24.75 17.80
N SER A 490 9.22 25.75 18.02
CA SER A 490 10.43 25.98 17.21
C SER A 490 11.48 24.89 17.38
N ARG A 491 11.43 24.10 18.47
CA ARG A 491 12.32 22.94 18.67
C ARG A 491 11.95 21.75 17.78
N LEU A 492 10.79 21.81 17.11
CA LEU A 492 10.39 20.84 16.10
C LEU A 492 10.71 21.39 14.72
N ILE A 493 11.74 20.82 14.10
CA ILE A 493 12.18 21.18 12.75
C ILE A 493 11.62 20.12 11.79
N PHE A 494 11.04 20.55 10.67
CA PHE A 494 10.44 19.63 9.70
C PHE A 494 11.29 19.57 8.43
N ALA A 495 11.86 18.40 8.14
CA ALA A 495 12.67 18.16 6.96
C ALA A 495 11.83 18.23 5.68
N PRO A 496 12.34 18.86 4.61
CA PRO A 496 11.67 18.84 3.31
C PRO A 496 11.79 17.46 2.65
N ARG A 497 10.99 17.24 1.60
CA ARG A 497 11.24 16.15 0.65
C ARG A 497 12.45 16.52 -0.19
N VAL A 498 13.35 15.56 -0.38
CA VAL A 498 14.60 15.70 -1.14
C VAL A 498 14.76 14.50 -2.08
N ALA A 499 15.72 14.58 -3.00
CA ALA A 499 16.03 13.45 -3.87
C ALA A 499 16.57 12.26 -3.05
N PRO A 500 16.45 11.00 -3.54
CA PRO A 500 16.90 9.83 -2.80
C PRO A 500 18.38 9.88 -2.33
N PRO A 501 19.35 10.36 -3.13
CA PRO A 501 20.75 10.48 -2.67
C PRO A 501 20.91 11.47 -1.50
N ASP A 502 20.20 12.60 -1.56
CA ASP A 502 20.24 13.63 -0.51
C ASP A 502 19.52 13.15 0.77
N TYR A 503 18.48 12.33 0.61
CA TYR A 503 17.79 11.68 1.73
C TYR A 503 18.73 10.76 2.52
N LEU A 504 19.62 10.02 1.85
CA LEU A 504 20.65 9.25 2.53
C LEU A 504 21.69 10.17 3.16
N ALA A 505 22.24 11.11 2.40
CA ALA A 505 23.30 12.00 2.86
C ALA A 505 22.94 12.75 4.15
N ARG A 506 21.69 13.20 4.30
CA ARG A 506 21.26 13.96 5.49
C ARG A 506 21.19 13.16 6.80
N PHE A 507 21.24 11.82 6.77
CA PHE A 507 21.39 11.05 8.01
C PHE A 507 22.72 11.31 8.71
N GLN A 508 23.72 11.91 8.05
CA GLN A 508 24.97 12.33 8.69
C GLN A 508 24.79 13.45 9.73
N LEU A 509 23.75 14.29 9.61
CA LEU A 509 23.53 15.48 10.43
C LEU A 509 23.04 15.22 11.87
N PRO A 510 22.05 14.33 12.10
CA PRO A 510 21.58 14.06 13.46
C PRO A 510 22.64 13.43 14.36
N ASP A 511 22.49 13.64 15.65
CA ASP A 511 23.32 13.05 16.69
C ASP A 511 22.76 11.69 17.15
N LEU A 512 21.43 11.55 17.22
CA LEU A 512 20.73 10.31 17.52
C LEU A 512 19.39 10.24 16.76
N VAL A 513 19.15 9.14 16.08
CA VAL A 513 17.81 8.85 15.53
C VAL A 513 16.95 8.20 16.62
N LEU A 514 15.72 8.69 16.76
CA LEU A 514 14.70 8.17 17.64
C LEU A 514 13.73 7.31 16.83
N ASP A 515 13.75 6.00 17.11
CA ASP A 515 12.84 5.06 16.46
C ASP A 515 11.41 5.20 17.00
N THR A 516 10.43 4.68 16.24
CA THR A 516 9.02 4.63 16.61
C THR A 516 8.62 3.27 17.18
N PHE A 517 7.55 3.24 17.96
CA PHE A 517 6.96 2.03 18.55
C PHE A 517 5.43 2.14 18.52
N PRO A 518 4.67 1.07 18.23
CA PRO A 518 5.09 -0.32 18.01
C PRO A 518 5.65 -0.59 16.61
N TYR A 519 5.47 0.31 15.66
CA TYR A 519 6.01 0.13 14.32
C TYR A 519 7.43 0.69 14.24
N ASN A 520 8.45 -0.16 14.34
CA ASN A 520 9.85 0.26 14.21
C ASN A 520 10.23 0.71 12.78
N ALA A 521 11.34 1.43 12.70
CA ALA A 521 12.09 1.63 11.47
C ALA A 521 12.67 0.29 10.97
N GLY A 522 12.48 0.02 9.69
CA GLY A 522 13.16 -1.05 8.95
C GLY A 522 14.18 -0.41 8.01
N THR A 523 13.73 -0.06 6.80
CA THR A 523 14.54 0.67 5.81
C THR A 523 15.22 1.91 6.38
N THR A 524 14.48 2.77 7.10
CA THR A 524 15.03 4.00 7.72
C THR A 524 16.15 3.69 8.74
N ALA A 525 16.06 2.57 9.47
CA ALA A 525 17.09 2.16 10.42
C ALA A 525 18.33 1.63 9.69
N SER A 526 18.14 0.80 8.65
CA SER A 526 19.23 0.39 7.77
C SER A 526 19.94 1.58 7.13
N ASP A 527 19.18 2.57 6.63
CA ASP A 527 19.70 3.80 6.03
C ASP A 527 20.56 4.61 7.01
N CYS A 528 20.06 4.86 8.23
CA CYS A 528 20.79 5.71 9.17
C CYS A 528 22.05 5.02 9.69
N LEU A 529 21.99 3.69 9.92
CA LEU A 529 23.16 2.89 10.32
C LEU A 529 24.20 2.85 9.20
N TRP A 530 23.79 2.70 7.94
CA TRP A 530 24.67 2.74 6.78
C TRP A 530 25.39 4.09 6.63
N MET A 531 24.69 5.17 6.97
CA MET A 531 25.19 6.54 6.96
C MET A 531 25.96 6.94 8.22
N GLY A 532 26.19 5.98 9.14
CA GLY A 532 27.06 6.19 10.30
C GLY A 532 26.39 6.86 11.50
N THR A 533 25.06 6.82 11.60
CA THR A 533 24.30 7.48 12.66
C THR A 533 23.55 6.49 13.54
N PRO A 534 23.71 6.55 14.88
CA PRO A 534 23.04 5.65 15.80
C PRO A 534 21.53 5.89 15.85
N ILE A 535 20.79 4.81 16.07
CA ILE A 535 19.35 4.82 16.30
C ILE A 535 19.03 4.15 17.63
N LEU A 536 18.20 4.78 18.45
CA LEU A 536 17.66 4.24 19.69
C LEU A 536 16.27 3.67 19.43
N THR A 537 16.03 2.41 19.82
CA THR A 537 14.74 1.75 19.62
C THR A 537 14.15 1.17 20.90
N ARG A 538 12.84 0.96 20.88
CA ARG A 538 12.11 0.14 21.84
C ARG A 538 11.66 -1.14 21.13
N SER A 539 12.08 -2.29 21.66
CA SER A 539 11.65 -3.60 21.21
C SER A 539 10.42 -4.09 21.97
N GLY A 540 9.47 -4.68 21.25
CA GLY A 540 8.21 -5.20 21.82
C GLY A 540 8.03 -6.70 21.66
N ARG A 541 6.77 -7.12 21.58
CA ARG A 541 6.30 -8.50 21.51
C ARG A 541 6.05 -8.97 20.07
N SER A 542 5.79 -8.05 19.15
CA SER A 542 5.45 -8.35 17.76
C SER A 542 6.64 -8.22 16.80
N TYR A 543 6.59 -8.87 15.64
CA TYR A 543 7.63 -8.77 14.60
C TYR A 543 7.98 -7.31 14.27
N ILE A 544 6.96 -6.51 13.98
CA ILE A 544 7.09 -5.11 13.56
C ILE A 544 7.81 -4.24 14.61
N SER A 545 7.64 -4.58 15.88
CA SER A 545 8.25 -3.88 17.02
C SER A 545 9.65 -4.34 17.35
N ARG A 546 10.24 -5.23 16.54
CA ARG A 546 11.54 -5.84 16.81
C ARG A 546 12.52 -5.71 15.64
N MET A 547 12.09 -5.08 14.53
CA MET A 547 12.90 -4.91 13.34
C MET A 547 14.19 -4.13 13.63
N CYS A 548 14.09 -2.93 14.23
CA CYS A 548 15.27 -2.12 14.52
C CYS A 548 16.19 -2.79 15.55
N GLY A 549 15.63 -3.54 16.51
CA GLY A 549 16.41 -4.31 17.46
C GLY A 549 17.23 -5.43 16.81
N SER A 550 16.68 -6.09 15.79
CA SER A 550 17.44 -7.03 14.95
C SER A 550 18.61 -6.33 14.26
N LEU A 551 18.37 -5.19 13.61
CA LEU A 551 19.43 -4.47 12.90
C LEU A 551 20.54 -3.98 13.85
N LEU A 552 20.17 -3.48 15.03
CA LEU A 552 21.11 -3.07 16.06
C LEU A 552 21.94 -4.23 16.61
N THR A 553 21.33 -5.42 16.73
CA THR A 553 22.07 -6.63 17.09
C THR A 553 23.09 -7.00 16.01
N ALA A 554 22.68 -6.98 14.73
CA ALA A 554 23.52 -7.35 13.60
C ALA A 554 24.66 -6.34 13.34
N VAL A 555 24.47 -5.06 13.64
CA VAL A 555 25.50 -4.01 13.51
C VAL A 555 26.41 -3.93 14.74
N GLY A 556 26.12 -4.65 15.83
CA GLY A 556 26.94 -4.69 17.04
C GLY A 556 26.66 -3.59 18.07
N LEU A 557 25.45 -3.01 18.08
CA LEU A 557 25.01 -1.96 19.02
C LEU A 557 23.75 -2.36 19.83
N PRO A 558 23.74 -3.52 20.53
CA PRO A 558 22.58 -3.96 21.30
C PRO A 558 22.25 -3.05 22.49
N ASP A 559 23.17 -2.19 22.91
CA ASP A 559 22.99 -1.23 23.99
C ASP A 559 22.05 -0.06 23.64
N LEU A 560 21.70 0.09 22.35
CA LEU A 560 20.68 1.01 21.84
C LEU A 560 19.28 0.38 21.73
N ILE A 561 19.10 -0.83 22.27
CA ILE A 561 17.82 -1.52 22.35
C ILE A 561 17.27 -1.36 23.77
N THR A 562 16.03 -0.86 23.88
CA THR A 562 15.29 -0.72 25.13
C THR A 562 13.98 -1.51 25.09
N PHE A 563 13.35 -1.76 26.23
CA PHE A 563 12.15 -2.62 26.31
C PHE A 563 10.95 -1.95 26.99
N SER A 564 11.08 -0.69 27.40
CA SER A 564 10.00 0.11 27.94
C SER A 564 10.11 1.57 27.50
N VAL A 565 9.00 2.30 27.55
CA VAL A 565 9.01 3.75 27.27
C VAL A 565 9.92 4.49 28.24
N GLU A 566 9.95 4.07 29.51
CA GLU A 566 10.79 4.73 30.52
C GLU A 566 12.27 4.53 30.21
N GLU A 567 12.69 3.29 29.93
CA GLU A 567 14.07 3.00 29.55
C GLU A 567 14.49 3.75 28.28
N TYR A 568 13.60 3.80 27.28
CA TYR A 568 13.81 4.56 26.04
C TYR A 568 14.05 6.05 26.33
N VAL A 569 13.18 6.68 27.13
CA VAL A 569 13.32 8.10 27.49
C VAL A 569 14.60 8.36 28.26
N GLN A 570 14.89 7.53 29.27
CA GLN A 570 16.09 7.69 30.09
C GLN A 570 17.35 7.53 29.25
N ARG A 571 17.41 6.52 28.36
CA ARG A 571 18.55 6.30 27.48
C ARG A 571 18.76 7.47 26.51
N ALA A 572 17.70 7.98 25.90
CA ALA A 572 17.78 9.14 25.01
C ALA A 572 18.30 10.38 25.72
N ILE A 573 17.80 10.68 26.93
CA ILE A 573 18.28 11.79 27.76
C ILE A 573 19.76 11.58 28.13
N GLN A 574 20.13 10.37 28.53
CA GLN A 574 21.50 10.04 28.92
C GLN A 574 22.51 10.22 27.76
N ILE A 575 22.08 9.96 26.52
CA ILE A 575 22.88 10.20 25.32
C ILE A 575 22.86 11.69 24.96
N GLY A 576 21.70 12.35 25.00
CA GLY A 576 21.55 13.77 24.66
C GLY A 576 22.31 14.72 25.60
N LEU A 577 22.41 14.39 26.88
CA LEU A 577 23.22 15.12 27.86
C LEU A 577 24.72 14.80 27.76
N ASN A 578 25.12 13.79 26.98
CA ASN A 578 26.51 13.40 26.78
C ASN A 578 26.83 13.22 25.29
N PRO A 579 27.06 14.31 24.53
CA PRO A 579 27.37 14.26 23.10
C PRO A 579 28.59 13.40 22.76
N GLY A 580 29.50 13.17 23.71
CA GLY A 580 30.63 12.26 23.55
C GLY A 580 30.20 10.81 23.27
N ARG A 581 29.08 10.36 23.85
CA ARG A 581 28.51 9.03 23.57
C ARG A 581 28.02 8.91 22.13
N ALA A 582 27.21 9.87 21.67
CA ALA A 582 26.74 9.92 20.29
C ALA A 582 27.92 9.91 19.31
N LYS A 583 28.95 10.74 19.55
CA LYS A 583 30.19 10.76 18.75
C LYS A 583 30.92 9.42 18.74
N SER A 584 30.93 8.69 19.86
CA SER A 584 31.54 7.35 19.92
C SER A 584 30.79 6.33 19.07
N TYR A 585 29.45 6.31 19.11
CA TYR A 585 28.65 5.45 18.23
C TYR A 585 28.85 5.80 16.77
N LYS A 586 28.85 7.09 16.41
CA LYS A 586 29.08 7.52 15.02
C LYS A 586 30.47 7.09 14.53
N ARG A 587 31.50 7.22 15.37
CA ARG A 587 32.84 6.72 15.07
C ARG A 587 32.84 5.21 14.84
N TYR A 588 32.23 4.43 15.73
CA TYR A 588 32.11 2.98 15.57
C TYR A 588 31.39 2.60 14.27
N LEU A 589 30.24 3.21 13.96
CA LEU A 589 29.49 2.89 12.75
C LEU A 589 30.26 3.23 11.47
N ARG A 590 31.02 4.32 11.48
CA ARG A 590 31.88 4.71 10.36
C ARG A 590 33.05 3.74 10.17
N ASP A 591 33.70 3.35 11.26
CA ASP A 591 34.95 2.57 11.22
C ASP A 591 34.67 1.06 11.06
N GLU A 592 33.64 0.53 11.73
CA GLU A 592 33.31 -0.90 11.79
C GLU A 592 31.92 -1.25 11.23
N GLY A 593 30.95 -0.34 11.33
CA GLY A 593 29.54 -0.63 11.04
C GLY A 593 29.30 -1.21 9.64
N ARG A 594 29.99 -0.68 8.61
CA ARG A 594 29.87 -1.17 7.22
C ARG A 594 30.43 -2.58 6.99
N ASN A 595 31.29 -3.07 7.88
CA ASN A 595 31.85 -4.42 7.84
C ASN A 595 31.06 -5.41 8.71
N SER A 596 30.00 -4.96 9.38
CA SER A 596 29.16 -5.81 10.23
C SER A 596 28.30 -6.79 9.42
N ALA A 597 27.74 -7.77 10.11
CA ALA A 597 26.85 -8.76 9.52
C ALA A 597 25.58 -8.14 8.91
N LEU A 598 25.16 -6.94 9.35
CA LEU A 598 24.03 -6.21 8.77
C LEU A 598 24.25 -5.84 7.29
N PHE A 599 25.50 -5.57 6.91
CA PHE A 599 25.86 -5.12 5.55
C PHE A 599 26.73 -6.14 4.79
N ASP A 600 26.86 -7.37 5.29
CA ASP A 600 27.41 -8.49 4.51
C ASP A 600 26.35 -9.06 3.56
N MET A 601 26.02 -8.28 2.53
CA MET A 601 25.01 -8.69 1.54
C MET A 601 25.33 -10.01 0.84
N PRO A 602 26.57 -10.29 0.39
CA PRO A 602 26.92 -11.61 -0.17
C PRO A 602 26.74 -12.75 0.84
N GLY A 603 27.03 -12.52 2.13
CA GLY A 603 26.72 -13.48 3.19
C GLY A 603 25.23 -13.75 3.32
N ILE A 604 24.42 -12.69 3.44
CA ILE A 604 22.96 -12.79 3.59
C ILE A 604 22.35 -13.51 2.38
N VAL A 605 22.73 -13.17 1.15
CA VAL A 605 22.17 -13.82 -0.05
C VAL A 605 22.53 -15.32 -0.09
N ARG A 606 23.75 -15.71 0.25
CA ARG A 606 24.13 -17.12 0.35
C ARG A 606 23.34 -17.87 1.44
N ASP A 607 23.03 -17.21 2.54
CA ASP A 607 22.19 -17.80 3.59
C ASP A 607 20.75 -18.02 3.10
N ILE A 608 20.17 -17.04 2.39
CA ILE A 608 18.84 -17.16 1.76
C ILE A 608 18.83 -18.33 0.75
N GLU A 609 19.83 -18.38 -0.12
CA GLU A 609 19.97 -19.41 -1.15
C GLU A 609 20.05 -20.81 -0.57
N ARG A 610 20.82 -21.01 0.51
CA ARG A 610 20.93 -22.31 1.17
C ARG A 610 19.56 -22.81 1.64
N GLU A 611 18.79 -21.94 2.30
CA GLU A 611 17.46 -22.32 2.80
C GLU A 611 16.48 -22.58 1.64
N PHE A 612 16.52 -21.76 0.60
CA PHE A 612 15.68 -21.93 -0.59
C PHE A 612 16.03 -23.20 -1.37
N GLU A 613 17.32 -23.51 -1.52
CA GLU A 613 17.79 -24.75 -2.15
C GLU A 613 17.33 -25.97 -1.38
N GLN A 614 17.49 -25.98 -0.05
CA GLN A 614 17.01 -27.07 0.79
C GLN A 614 15.50 -27.30 0.63
N LEU A 615 14.70 -26.22 0.70
CA LEU A 615 13.25 -26.30 0.56
C LEU A 615 12.82 -26.75 -0.84
N ALA A 616 13.44 -26.21 -1.89
CA ALA A 616 13.14 -26.58 -3.27
C ALA A 616 13.43 -28.07 -3.54
N LEU A 617 14.59 -28.57 -3.11
CA LEU A 617 15.00 -29.95 -3.35
C LEU A 617 14.09 -30.96 -2.64
N ALA A 618 13.57 -30.64 -1.45
CA ALA A 618 12.61 -31.48 -0.74
C ALA A 618 11.26 -31.65 -1.46
N HIS A 619 10.96 -30.79 -2.45
CA HIS A 619 9.76 -30.86 -3.27
C HIS A 619 10.01 -31.34 -4.70
N ARG A 620 11.26 -31.51 -5.10
CA ARG A 620 11.66 -32.14 -6.37
C ARG A 620 11.88 -33.65 -6.25
N SER A 621 12.02 -34.17 -5.02
CA SER A 621 12.27 -35.57 -4.70
C SER A 621 11.02 -36.44 -4.71
#